data_AF-A0A7C3UHD3-F1
#
_entry.id   AF-A0A7C3UHD3-F1
#
_cell.length_a   1.000
_cell.length_b   1.000
_cell.length_c   1.000
_cell.angle_alpha   90.00
_cell.angle_beta   90.00
_cell.angle_gamma   90.00
#
_symmetry.space_group_name_H-M   'P 1'
#
loop_
_entity.id
_entity.type
_entity.pdbx_description
1 polymer ?
#
loop_
_entity_poly.entity_id
_entity_poly.type
_entity_poly.pdbx_seq_one_letter_code
_entity_poly.pdbx_strand_id
1 'polypeptide(L)'
;MESVKCLFCNNESKEVFWQENGYIGRKCHNCNLIYVSPRPEEKEMALLYKIGKAGGVSTKEHINYSYGKELIAKHALSIIKKYKTRGNILEVGSGGDNF
;
A
#
# COMPACT_ATOMS: atom_id res chain seq x y z
N MET A 1 16.03 10.45 -0.71
CA MET A 1 15.10 10.58 -1.86
C MET A 1 15.71 10.01 -3.13
N GLU A 2 14.99 9.18 -3.88
CA GLU A 2 15.46 8.49 -5.08
C GLU A 2 14.53 8.69 -6.30
N SER A 3 15.10 8.82 -7.50
CA SER A 3 14.35 8.78 -8.75
C SER A 3 14.08 7.33 -9.14
N VAL A 4 12.88 7.05 -9.65
CA VAL A 4 12.43 5.68 -9.95
C VAL A 4 11.74 5.62 -11.29
N LYS A 5 11.91 4.49 -11.97
CA LYS A 5 11.18 4.16 -13.20
C LYS A 5 9.79 3.63 -12.87
N CYS A 6 8.94 3.56 -13.88
CA CYS A 6 7.62 2.97 -13.75
C CYS A 6 7.70 1.51 -13.26
N LEU A 7 6.95 1.16 -12.20
CA LEU A 7 6.98 -0.18 -11.61
C LEU A 7 6.50 -1.29 -12.56
N PHE A 8 5.62 -0.97 -13.52
CA PHE A 8 5.00 -1.97 -14.40
C PHE A 8 5.76 -2.21 -15.70
N CYS A 9 6.40 -1.17 -16.25
CA CYS A 9 7.06 -1.29 -17.56
C CYS A 9 8.51 -0.80 -17.56
N ASN A 10 9.04 -0.39 -16.41
CA ASN A 10 10.42 0.07 -16.23
C ASN A 10 10.83 1.26 -17.11
N ASN A 11 9.87 1.96 -17.72
CA ASN A 11 10.13 3.18 -18.47
C ASN A 11 10.28 4.39 -17.55
N GLU A 12 11.16 5.30 -17.94
CA GLU A 12 11.24 6.62 -17.34
C GLU A 12 10.11 7.49 -17.88
N SER A 13 9.51 8.29 -17.01
CA SER A 13 8.61 9.36 -17.41
C SER A 13 9.10 10.68 -16.83
N LYS A 14 9.03 11.72 -17.67
CA LYS A 14 9.26 13.11 -17.25
C LYS A 14 7.96 13.91 -17.13
N GLU A 15 6.83 13.33 -17.55
CA GLU A 15 5.51 13.96 -17.45
C GLU A 15 5.14 14.13 -15.98
N VAL A 16 4.98 15.40 -15.57
CA VAL A 16 4.42 15.75 -14.28
C VAL A 16 2.90 15.78 -14.43
N PHE A 17 2.22 14.93 -13.66
CA PHE A 17 0.77 14.85 -13.62
C PHE A 17 0.19 15.64 -12.46
N TRP A 18 0.83 15.57 -11.29
CA TRP A 18 0.41 16.31 -10.09
C TRP A 18 1.61 16.69 -9.23
N GLN A 19 1.48 17.74 -8.42
CA GLN A 19 2.47 18.13 -7.43
C GLN A 19 1.77 18.63 -6.15
N GLU A 20 2.15 18.09 -5.00
CA GLU A 20 1.57 18.45 -3.70
C GLU A 20 2.60 18.21 -2.59
N ASN A 21 2.71 19.14 -1.63
CA ASN A 21 3.56 18.99 -0.44
C ASN A 21 5.02 18.58 -0.74
N GLY A 22 5.57 19.04 -1.87
CA GLY A 22 6.94 18.70 -2.31
C GLY A 22 7.08 17.36 -3.03
N TYR A 23 6.00 16.59 -3.18
CA TYR A 23 5.97 15.34 -3.94
C TYR A 23 5.50 15.58 -5.38
N ILE A 24 6.06 14.81 -6.31
CA ILE A 24 5.74 14.88 -7.74
C ILE A 24 5.14 13.54 -8.16
N GLY A 25 3.90 13.59 -8.61
CA GLY A 25 3.25 12.50 -9.32
C GLY A 25 3.59 12.53 -10.79
N ARG A 26 4.16 11.46 -11.30
CA ARG A 26 4.50 11.26 -12.70
C ARG A 26 3.55 10.29 -13.35
N LYS A 27 3.19 10.54 -14.62
CA LYS A 27 2.37 9.60 -15.40
C LYS A 27 3.24 8.90 -16.43
N CYS A 28 3.20 7.58 -16.46
CA CYS A 28 3.92 6.79 -17.46
C CYS A 28 3.22 6.87 -18.82
N HIS A 29 3.91 7.31 -19.88
CA HIS A 29 3.35 7.36 -21.23
C HIS A 29 3.02 5.99 -21.84
N ASN A 30 3.66 4.92 -21.35
CA ASN A 30 3.48 3.57 -21.92
C ASN A 30 2.28 2.84 -21.30
N CYS A 31 2.17 2.82 -19.96
CA CYS A 31 1.14 2.05 -19.26
C CYS A 31 0.13 2.91 -18.48
N ASN A 32 0.24 4.24 -18.57
CA ASN A 32 -0.60 5.22 -17.85
C ASN A 32 -0.55 5.14 -16.31
N LEU A 33 0.33 4.33 -15.72
CA LEU A 33 0.53 4.31 -14.27
C LEU A 33 0.95 5.71 -13.78
N ILE A 34 0.24 6.21 -12.77
CA ILE A 34 0.63 7.39 -12.01
C ILE A 34 1.43 6.92 -10.79
N TYR A 35 2.63 7.46 -10.59
CA TYR A 35 3.52 7.06 -9.52
C TYR A 35 4.33 8.25 -8.99
N VAL A 36 4.75 8.19 -7.74
CA VAL A 36 5.55 9.26 -7.13
C VAL A 36 7.01 9.10 -7.54
N SER A 37 7.61 10.17 -8.07
CA SER A 37 9.05 10.22 -8.31
C SER A 37 9.60 11.66 -8.36
N PRO A 38 10.62 11.99 -7.55
CA PRO A 38 11.36 11.10 -6.65
C PRO A 38 10.55 10.67 -5.42
N ARG A 39 10.85 9.48 -4.87
CA ARG A 39 10.24 8.94 -3.64
C ARG A 39 11.26 8.89 -2.50
N PRO A 40 10.84 8.78 -1.23
CA PRO A 40 11.78 8.53 -0.13
C PRO A 40 12.57 7.25 -0.36
N GLU A 41 13.81 7.21 0.12
CA GLU A 41 14.64 6.01 0.06
C GLU A 41 14.03 4.88 0.88
N GLU A 42 14.36 3.64 0.53
CA GLU A 42 13.85 2.46 1.24
C GLU A 42 14.11 2.53 2.75
N LYS A 43 15.28 3.04 3.18
CA LYS A 43 15.60 3.22 4.60
C LYS A 43 14.69 4.23 5.29
N GLU A 44 14.33 5.32 4.60
CA GLU A 44 13.43 6.35 5.10
C GLU A 44 12.00 5.79 5.21
N MET A 45 11.55 5.04 4.20
CA MET A 45 10.25 4.37 4.21
C MET A 45 10.17 3.31 5.32
N ALA A 46 11.18 2.46 5.47
CA ALA A 46 11.23 1.42 6.49
C ALA A 46 11.18 2.01 7.91
N LEU A 47 11.82 3.16 8.12
CA LEU A 47 11.75 3.87 9.39
C LEU A 47 10.32 4.30 9.73
N LEU A 48 9.55 4.81 8.75
CA LEU A 48 8.15 5.22 8.96
C LEU A 48 7.27 4.06 9.43
N TYR A 49 7.46 2.87 8.85
CA TYR A 49 6.77 1.65 9.30
C TYR A 49 7.22 1.24 10.70
N LYS A 50 8.53 1.25 10.97
CA LYS A 50 9.09 0.84 12.27
C LYS A 50 8.58 1.69 13.44
N ILE A 51 8.43 2.99 13.24
CA ILE A 51 7.98 3.91 14.30
C ILE A 51 6.46 4.06 14.38
N GLY A 52 5.70 3.24 13.63
CA GLY A 52 4.24 3.27 13.65
C GLY A 52 3.63 4.56 13.09
N LYS A 53 4.36 5.28 12.22
CA LYS A 53 3.90 6.51 11.56
C LYS A 53 3.46 6.30 10.10
N ALA A 54 3.60 5.09 9.58
CA ALA A 54 3.01 4.71 8.31
C ALA A 54 1.49 4.53 8.48
N GLY A 55 0.67 5.44 7.96
CA GLY A 55 -0.79 5.27 7.87
C GLY A 55 -1.67 6.26 8.64
N GLY A 56 -1.10 7.23 9.36
CA GLY A 56 -1.88 8.33 9.97
C GLY A 56 -2.81 7.96 11.13
N VAL A 57 -2.91 6.68 11.48
CA VAL A 57 -3.74 6.13 12.56
C VAL A 57 -2.82 5.47 13.59
N SER A 58 -3.11 5.64 14.88
CA SER A 58 -2.25 5.05 15.91
C SER A 58 -2.26 3.52 15.82
N THR A 59 -1.11 2.88 16.05
CA THR A 59 -1.02 1.40 16.10
C THR A 59 -2.03 0.79 17.07
N LYS A 60 -2.42 1.53 18.12
CA LYS A 60 -3.45 1.11 19.09
C LYS A 60 -4.85 1.06 18.49
N GLU A 61 -5.24 2.02 17.66
CA GLU A 61 -6.53 2.01 16.95
C GLU A 61 -6.62 0.87 15.94
N HIS A 62 -5.48 0.50 15.35
CA HIS A 62 -5.34 -0.65 14.48
C HIS A 62 -5.54 -1.98 15.22
N ILE A 63 -4.97 -2.14 16.42
CA ILE A 63 -5.02 -3.41 17.18
C ILE A 63 -6.35 -3.60 17.93
N ASN A 64 -7.09 -2.54 18.22
CA ASN A 64 -8.35 -2.67 18.96
C ASN A 64 -9.37 -3.49 18.17
N TYR A 65 -9.86 -4.55 18.82
CA TYR A 65 -10.97 -5.35 18.34
C TYR A 65 -12.20 -4.47 18.11
N SER A 66 -12.87 -4.68 16.97
CA SER A 66 -14.21 -4.15 16.75
C SER A 66 -15.05 -5.20 16.04
N TYR A 67 -16.33 -5.27 16.43
CA TYR A 67 -17.31 -6.16 15.79
C TYR A 67 -17.38 -5.94 14.27
N GLY A 68 -17.17 -4.71 13.81
CA GLY A 68 -17.10 -4.38 12.39
C GLY A 68 -15.94 -5.06 11.66
N LYS A 69 -14.75 -5.10 12.27
CA LYS A 69 -13.57 -5.79 11.70
C LYS A 69 -13.82 -7.29 11.54
N GLU A 70 -14.43 -7.91 12.55
CA GLU A 70 -14.77 -9.34 12.50
C GLU A 70 -15.75 -9.67 11.37
N LEU A 71 -16.79 -8.83 11.17
CA LEU A 71 -17.75 -9.01 10.08
C LEU A 71 -17.09 -8.88 8.70
N ILE A 72 -16.19 -7.90 8.52
CA ILE A 72 -15.43 -7.70 7.29
C ILE A 72 -14.56 -8.93 7.00
N ALA A 73 -13.81 -9.41 7.99
CA ALA A 73 -12.97 -10.60 7.88
C ALA A 73 -13.78 -11.84 7.48
N LYS A 74 -14.91 -12.08 8.16
CA LYS A 74 -15.83 -13.20 7.85
C LYS A 74 -16.37 -13.13 6.43
N HIS A 75 -16.78 -11.94 5.98
CA HIS A 75 -17.31 -11.74 4.64
C HIS A 75 -16.24 -12.02 3.58
N ALA A 76 -15.06 -11.43 3.71
CA ALA A 76 -13.97 -11.62 2.77
C ALA A 76 -13.47 -13.08 2.75
N LEU A 77 -13.41 -13.75 3.91
CA LEU A 77 -13.08 -15.19 3.98
C LEU A 77 -14.15 -16.04 3.26
N SER A 78 -15.42 -15.67 3.34
CA SER A 78 -16.50 -16.36 2.62
C SER A 78 -16.33 -16.26 1.11
N ILE A 79 -15.84 -15.12 0.59
CA ILE A 79 -15.53 -14.93 -0.83
C ILE A 79 -14.34 -15.79 -1.22
N ILE A 80 -13.24 -15.72 -0.46
CA ILE A 80 -12.02 -16.49 -0.75
C ILE A 80 -12.33 -18.00 -0.80
N LYS A 81 -13.12 -18.50 0.16
CA LYS A 81 -13.50 -19.92 0.24
C LYS A 81 -14.32 -20.42 -0.96
N LYS A 82 -14.96 -19.53 -1.73
CA LYS A 82 -15.64 -19.91 -2.99
C LYS A 82 -14.65 -20.29 -4.08
N TYR A 83 -13.45 -19.70 -4.07
CA TYR A 83 -12.42 -19.91 -5.10
C TYR A 83 -11.29 -20.83 -4.63
N LYS A 84 -11.01 -20.87 -3.31
CA LYS A 84 -9.94 -21.68 -2.73
C LYS A 84 -10.44 -22.37 -1.46
N THR A 85 -10.66 -23.68 -1.56
CA THR A 85 -11.22 -24.50 -0.47
C THR A 85 -10.18 -25.16 0.44
N ARG A 86 -8.89 -25.13 0.06
CA ARG A 86 -7.78 -25.76 0.82
C ARG A 86 -6.49 -24.93 0.74
N GLY A 87 -5.58 -25.17 1.69
CA GLY A 87 -4.27 -24.52 1.80
C GLY A 87 -4.27 -23.27 2.66
N ASN A 88 -3.12 -22.59 2.71
CA ASN A 88 -2.92 -21.41 3.54
C ASN A 88 -3.25 -20.11 2.77
N ILE A 89 -3.59 -19.06 3.54
CA ILE A 89 -3.82 -17.69 3.07
C ILE A 89 -2.66 -16.83 3.58
N LEU A 90 -2.10 -16.01 2.69
CA LEU A 90 -1.11 -14.99 3.02
C LEU A 90 -1.73 -13.62 2.73
N GLU A 91 -1.79 -12.77 3.73
CA GLU A 91 -2.15 -11.36 3.57
C GLU A 91 -0.86 -10.53 3.48
N VAL A 92 -0.79 -9.63 2.49
CA VAL A 92 0.33 -8.71 2.31
C VAL A 92 -0.13 -7.32 2.70
N GLY A 93 0.55 -6.72 3.70
CA GLY A 93 0.19 -5.41 4.22
C GLY A 93 -1.00 -5.41 5.20
N SER A 94 -1.10 -6.44 6.05
CA SER A 94 -2.23 -6.64 7.00
C SER A 94 -2.46 -5.47 7.96
N GLY A 95 -1.39 -4.73 8.31
CA GLY A 95 -1.48 -3.53 9.12
C GLY A 95 -2.05 -3.80 10.52
N GLY A 96 -3.34 -3.49 10.70
CA GLY A 96 -4.07 -3.66 11.97
C GLY A 96 -4.92 -4.93 12.04
N ASP A 97 -4.53 -5.99 11.33
CA ASP A 97 -5.13 -7.32 11.39
C ASP A 97 -6.66 -7.30 11.21
N ASN A 98 -7.12 -6.80 10.06
CA ASN A 98 -8.53 -6.96 9.66
C ASN A 98 -8.82 -8.35 9.06
N PHE A 99 -7.82 -9.23 9.07
CA PHE A 99 -7.81 -10.64 8.72
C PHE A 99 -6.93 -11.43 9.69
#